data_AF-A0A0H4PGY9-F1
#
_entry.id   AF-A0A0H4PGY9-F1
#
_cell.length_a   1.000
_cell.length_b   1.000
_cell.length_c   1.000
_cell.angle_alpha   90.00
_cell.angle_beta   90.00
_cell.angle_gamma   90.00
#
_symmetry.space_group_name_H-M   'P 1'
#
loop_
_entity.id
_entity.type
_entity.pdbx_description
1 polymer ?
#
loop_
_entity_poly.entity_id
_entity_poly.type
_entity_poly.pdbx_seq_one_letter_code
_entity_poly.pdbx_strand_id
1 'polypeptide(L)'
;MSIQEFLNKYSDLSKTNAVVYMEDADGNIFHSIDEAHKKGKHPFVTKNLKDSAIADLNDLGLSSKSEASKLMGIIQFIYGVDAKADMTATRGRRTYSSEEKASILANWKQAEAEGKTKADFSKDTGVTYQTLFKWIKES
;
A
#
# COMPACT_ATOMS: atom_id res chain seq x y z
N MET A 1 10.21 11.14 -18.97
CA MET A 1 8.78 11.25 -18.62
C MET A 1 8.67 11.93 -17.26
N SER A 2 7.65 12.75 -17.05
CA SER A 2 7.28 13.35 -15.77
C SER A 2 6.10 12.61 -15.15
N ILE A 3 5.86 12.82 -13.84
CA ILE A 3 4.72 12.22 -13.14
C ILE A 3 3.39 12.66 -13.77
N GLN A 4 3.27 13.91 -14.23
CA GLN A 4 2.05 14.39 -14.89
C GLN A 4 1.79 13.68 -16.23
N GLU A 5 2.84 13.49 -17.04
CA GLU A 5 2.75 12.74 -18.29
C GLU A 5 2.36 11.28 -18.03
N PHE A 6 2.92 10.65 -17.00
CA PHE A 6 2.57 9.30 -16.59
C PHE A 6 1.09 9.18 -16.21
N LEU A 7 0.59 10.08 -15.35
CA LEU A 7 -0.80 10.08 -14.91
C LEU A 7 -1.78 10.25 -16.07
N ASN A 8 -1.46 11.13 -17.03
CA ASN A 8 -2.29 11.33 -18.21
C ASN A 8 -2.28 10.09 -19.13
N LYS A 9 -1.10 9.54 -19.42
CA LYS A 9 -0.91 8.37 -20.29
C LYS A 9 -1.62 7.12 -19.78
N TYR A 10 -1.67 6.92 -18.46
CA TYR A 10 -2.23 5.72 -17.84
C TYR A 10 -3.53 5.99 -17.04
N SER A 11 -4.19 7.11 -17.28
CA SER A 11 -5.42 7.53 -16.56
C SER A 11 -6.59 6.53 -16.66
N ASP A 12 -6.67 5.78 -17.75
CA ASP A 12 -7.69 4.76 -17.99
C ASP A 12 -7.22 3.33 -17.71
N LEU A 13 -5.96 3.15 -17.25
CA LEU A 13 -5.40 1.81 -16.96
C LEU A 13 -6.19 1.08 -15.87
N SER A 14 -6.79 1.82 -14.93
CA SER A 14 -7.65 1.27 -13.88
C SER A 14 -9.08 0.95 -14.36
N LYS A 15 -9.48 1.45 -15.53
CA LYS A 15 -10.85 1.31 -16.08
C LYS A 15 -10.96 0.22 -17.15
N THR A 16 -9.82 -0.22 -17.69
CA THR A 16 -9.75 -1.13 -18.83
C THR A 16 -9.42 -2.57 -18.39
N ASN A 17 -10.22 -3.54 -18.86
CA ASN A 17 -9.94 -4.97 -18.69
C ASN A 17 -8.97 -5.52 -19.76
N ALA A 18 -8.78 -4.80 -20.87
CA ALA A 18 -7.86 -5.16 -21.95
C ALA A 18 -6.44 -4.66 -21.64
N VAL A 19 -5.65 -5.50 -20.99
CA VAL A 19 -4.28 -5.19 -20.57
C VAL A 19 -3.28 -5.20 -21.74
N VAL A 20 -3.70 -5.71 -22.89
CA VAL A 20 -2.85 -5.94 -24.06
C VAL A 20 -3.42 -5.22 -25.28
N TYR A 21 -2.58 -4.47 -25.99
CA TYR A 21 -2.92 -3.78 -27.23
C TYR A 21 -1.91 -4.14 -28.32
N MET A 22 -2.32 -3.96 -29.57
CA MET A 22 -1.47 -4.10 -30.75
C MET A 22 -1.10 -2.71 -31.24
N GLU A 23 0.19 -2.48 -31.43
CA GLU A 23 0.72 -1.27 -32.04
C GLU A 23 1.19 -1.60 -33.46
N ASP A 24 0.77 -0.81 -34.44
CA ASP A 24 1.22 -0.95 -35.82
C ASP A 24 2.53 -0.19 -36.10
N ALA A 25 3.07 -0.34 -37.30
CA ALA A 25 4.35 0.30 -37.69
C ALA A 25 4.30 1.84 -37.69
N ASP A 26 3.10 2.43 -37.76
CA ASP A 26 2.86 3.87 -37.73
C ASP A 26 2.55 4.37 -36.29
N GLY A 27 2.54 3.47 -35.30
CA GLY A 27 2.29 3.79 -33.89
C GLY A 27 0.80 3.80 -33.49
N ASN A 28 -0.09 3.33 -34.36
CA ASN A 28 -1.52 3.25 -34.06
C ASN A 28 -1.82 2.10 -33.09
N ILE A 29 -2.61 2.40 -32.06
CA ILE A 29 -2.95 1.45 -30.99
C ILE A 29 -4.33 0.83 -31.27
N PHE A 30 -4.36 -0.50 -31.31
CA PHE A 30 -5.55 -1.31 -31.51
C PHE A 30 -5.80 -2.21 -30.30
N HIS A 31 -7.05 -2.22 -29.82
CA HIS A 31 -7.46 -2.98 -28.63
C HIS A 31 -8.06 -4.35 -28.96
N SER A 32 -8.15 -4.69 -30.25
CA SER A 32 -8.64 -5.97 -30.76
C SER A 32 -7.83 -6.39 -31.98
N ILE A 33 -7.58 -7.69 -32.09
CA ILE A 33 -6.87 -8.31 -33.21
C ILE A 33 -7.61 -8.05 -34.53
N ASP A 34 -8.94 -8.11 -34.51
CA ASP A 34 -9.77 -7.92 -35.70
C ASP A 34 -9.71 -6.47 -36.22
N GLU A 35 -9.65 -5.47 -35.32
CA GLU A 35 -9.47 -4.08 -35.72
C GLU A 35 -8.06 -3.78 -36.23
N ALA A 36 -7.04 -4.36 -35.58
CA ALA A 36 -5.66 -4.25 -36.03
C ALA A 36 -5.50 -4.80 -37.45
N HIS A 37 -6.02 -5.99 -37.73
CA HIS A 37 -5.94 -6.59 -39.05
C HIS A 37 -6.76 -5.87 -40.13
N LYS A 38 -7.86 -5.20 -39.77
CA LYS A 38 -8.71 -4.47 -40.73
C LYS A 38 -8.21 -3.06 -41.05
N LYS A 39 -7.61 -2.37 -40.08
CA LYS A 39 -7.27 -0.94 -40.19
C LYS A 39 -5.78 -0.64 -40.05
N GLY A 40 -5.02 -1.53 -39.42
CA GLY A 40 -3.61 -1.31 -39.12
C GLY A 40 -2.67 -1.79 -40.22
N LYS A 41 -1.43 -1.32 -40.17
CA LYS A 41 -0.36 -1.76 -41.08
C LYS A 41 0.61 -2.73 -40.41
N HIS A 42 0.89 -3.83 -41.09
CA HIS A 42 1.92 -4.76 -40.64
C HIS A 42 3.32 -4.11 -40.64
N PRO A 43 4.21 -4.50 -39.70
CA PRO A 43 4.01 -5.48 -38.63
C PRO A 43 3.24 -4.93 -37.41
N PHE A 44 2.54 -5.83 -36.71
CA PHE A 44 1.93 -5.53 -35.41
C PHE A 44 2.82 -6.00 -34.27
N VAL A 45 2.98 -5.17 -33.24
CA VAL A 45 3.66 -5.52 -32.00
C VAL A 45 2.63 -5.56 -30.88
N THR A 46 2.49 -6.71 -30.25
CA THR A 46 1.64 -6.87 -29.07
C THR A 46 2.39 -6.29 -27.86
N LYS A 47 1.85 -5.25 -27.25
CA LYS A 47 2.39 -4.62 -26.04
C LYS A 47 1.40 -4.75 -24.88
N ASN A 48 1.94 -4.99 -23.69
CA ASN A 48 1.18 -5.03 -22.45
C ASN A 48 1.28 -3.66 -21.76
N LEU A 49 0.13 -3.01 -21.54
CA LEU A 49 0.06 -1.69 -20.90
C LEU A 49 0.66 -1.69 -19.49
N LYS A 50 0.49 -2.78 -18.74
CA LYS A 50 1.06 -2.89 -17.39
C LYS A 50 2.58 -2.97 -17.44
N ASP A 51 3.13 -3.74 -18.36
CA ASP A 51 4.59 -3.84 -18.51
C ASP A 51 5.19 -2.50 -18.95
N SER A 52 4.54 -1.78 -19.87
CA SER A 52 4.96 -0.43 -20.25
C SER A 52 4.82 0.57 -19.10
N ALA A 53 3.74 0.51 -18.32
CA ALA A 53 3.57 1.38 -17.15
C ALA A 53 4.62 1.09 -16.06
N ILE A 54 5.00 -0.18 -15.87
CA ILE A 54 6.06 -0.57 -14.95
C ILE A 54 7.42 -0.04 -15.44
N ALA A 55 7.72 -0.15 -16.74
CA ALA A 55 8.94 0.40 -17.30
C ALA A 55 9.03 1.92 -17.11
N ASP A 56 7.94 2.65 -17.41
CA ASP A 56 7.88 4.09 -17.23
C ASP A 56 7.99 4.49 -15.74
N LEU A 57 7.44 3.69 -14.80
CA LEU A 57 7.63 3.89 -13.36
C LEU A 57 9.08 3.64 -12.92
N ASN A 58 9.75 2.65 -13.49
CA ASN A 58 11.18 2.40 -13.23
C ASN A 58 12.03 3.59 -13.67
N ASP A 59 11.74 4.17 -14.83
CA ASP A 59 12.43 5.37 -15.34
C ASP A 59 12.20 6.60 -14.45
N LEU A 60 11.06 6.65 -13.76
CA LEU A 60 10.73 7.65 -12.74
C LEU A 60 11.37 7.35 -11.36
N GLY A 61 12.12 6.26 -11.23
CA GLY A 61 12.81 5.86 -10.00
C GLY A 61 11.98 5.02 -9.03
N LEU A 62 10.83 4.49 -9.46
CA LEU A 62 9.98 3.58 -8.69
C LEU A 62 10.12 2.16 -9.20
N SER A 63 11.21 1.51 -8.79
CA SER A 63 11.63 0.21 -9.33
C SER A 63 10.98 -1.00 -8.63
N SER A 64 10.31 -0.77 -7.49
CA SER A 64 9.74 -1.84 -6.68
C SER A 64 8.36 -1.52 -6.12
N LYS A 65 7.58 -2.59 -5.92
CA LYS A 65 6.28 -2.52 -5.23
C LYS A 65 6.37 -1.90 -3.83
N SER A 66 7.48 -2.12 -3.13
CA SER A 66 7.73 -1.56 -1.80
C SER A 66 7.88 -0.04 -1.83
N GLU A 67 8.66 0.48 -2.77
CA GLU A 67 8.85 1.93 -2.97
C GLU A 67 7.54 2.60 -3.38
N ALA A 68 6.81 2.00 -4.33
CA ALA A 68 5.48 2.48 -4.72
C ALA A 68 4.51 2.53 -3.53
N SER A 69 4.52 1.53 -2.66
CA SER A 69 3.66 1.49 -1.47
C SER A 69 4.01 2.57 -0.46
N LYS A 70 5.30 2.84 -0.25
CA LYS A 70 5.77 3.93 0.61
C LYS A 70 5.39 5.30 0.05
N LEU A 71 5.58 5.50 -1.26
CA LEU A 71 5.21 6.75 -1.92
C LEU A 71 3.71 7.03 -1.81
N MET A 72 2.86 6.01 -2.04
CA MET A 72 1.41 6.15 -1.86
C MET A 72 1.05 6.56 -0.42
N GLY A 73 1.67 5.96 0.59
CA GLY A 73 1.45 6.34 1.99
C GLY A 73 1.87 7.78 2.29
N ILE A 74 3.00 8.25 1.75
CA ILE A 74 3.45 9.65 1.89
C ILE A 74 2.48 10.61 1.19
N ILE A 75 2.04 10.29 -0.03
CA ILE A 75 1.08 11.11 -0.78
C ILE A 75 -0.25 11.21 -0.02
N GLN A 76 -0.76 10.07 0.47
CA GLN A 76 -1.99 10.03 1.26
C GLN A 76 -1.88 10.89 2.52
N PHE A 77 -0.76 10.81 3.24
CA PHE A 77 -0.48 11.61 4.43
C PHE A 77 -0.40 13.11 4.11
N ILE A 78 0.35 13.51 3.07
CA ILE A 78 0.55 14.92 2.70
C ILE A 78 -0.77 15.57 2.25
N TYR A 79 -1.55 14.87 1.44
CA TYR A 79 -2.78 15.41 0.86
C TYR A 79 -4.03 15.12 1.70
N GLY A 80 -3.89 14.42 2.84
CA GLY A 80 -5.00 14.10 3.73
C GLY A 80 -6.12 13.30 3.04
N VAL A 81 -5.78 12.45 2.07
CA VAL A 81 -6.76 11.69 1.24
C VAL A 81 -7.29 10.46 1.98
N ASP A 82 -7.09 10.39 3.30
CA ASP A 82 -7.55 9.29 4.12
C ASP A 82 -9.08 9.27 4.23
N ALA A 83 -9.73 8.54 3.31
CA ALA A 83 -11.01 7.92 3.58
C ALA A 83 -10.78 6.72 4.50
N LYS A 84 -10.61 6.97 5.80
CA LYS A 84 -10.59 5.93 6.84
C LYS A 84 -9.64 4.75 6.56
N ALA A 85 -8.35 4.98 6.35
CA ALA A 85 -7.39 3.95 6.76
C ALA A 85 -7.15 4.15 8.25
N ASP A 86 -8.00 3.50 9.05
CA ASP A 86 -7.55 2.94 10.32
C ASP A 86 -6.13 2.40 10.07
N MET A 87 -5.17 2.80 10.90
CA MET A 87 -3.82 2.25 10.82
C MET A 87 -3.95 0.73 10.93
N THR A 88 -4.10 0.04 9.81
CA THR A 88 -3.74 -1.37 9.71
C THR A 88 -2.25 -1.34 9.77
N ALA A 89 -1.79 -1.27 11.02
CA ALA A 89 -0.48 -1.62 11.45
C ALA A 89 -0.11 -2.86 10.63
N THR A 90 0.75 -2.63 9.64
CA THR A 90 1.84 -3.55 9.36
C THR A 90 2.20 -4.18 10.71
N ARG A 91 2.35 -5.50 10.77
CA ARG A 91 2.87 -6.24 11.94
C ARG A 91 4.30 -5.79 12.32
N GLY A 92 4.64 -4.52 12.20
CA GLY A 92 5.68 -3.85 12.93
C GLY A 92 5.34 -3.92 14.40
N ARG A 93 6.20 -4.64 15.12
CA ARG A 93 6.32 -4.65 16.56
C ARG A 93 6.06 -3.24 17.10
N ARG A 94 4.91 -3.03 17.77
CA ARG A 94 4.63 -1.78 18.48
C ARG A 94 5.75 -1.57 19.49
N THR A 95 6.56 -0.55 19.27
CA THR A 95 7.62 -0.15 20.19
C THR A 95 6.97 0.78 21.21
N TYR A 96 7.05 0.42 22.48
CA TYR A 96 6.56 1.25 23.57
C TYR A 96 7.73 2.01 24.17
N SER A 97 7.56 3.30 24.41
CA SER A 97 8.52 4.10 25.17
C SER A 97 8.53 3.69 26.65
N SER A 98 9.59 4.08 27.37
CA SER A 98 9.71 3.81 28.81
C SER A 98 8.59 4.47 29.62
N GLU A 99 8.13 5.65 29.20
CA GLU A 99 7.01 6.39 29.82
C GLU A 99 5.68 5.67 29.60
N GLU A 100 5.41 5.21 28.38
CA GLU A 100 4.22 4.41 28.08
C GLU A 100 4.19 3.11 28.86
N LYS A 101 5.33 2.39 28.95
CA LYS A 101 5.43 1.18 29.77
C LYS A 101 5.08 1.47 31.23
N ALA A 102 5.60 2.55 31.81
CA ALA A 102 5.34 2.92 33.20
C ALA A 102 3.86 3.24 33.44
N SER A 103 3.25 4.01 32.53
CA SER A 103 1.82 4.35 32.59
C SER A 103 0.92 3.12 32.48
N ILE A 104 1.23 2.21 31.53
CA ILE A 104 0.47 0.96 31.34
C ILE A 104 0.59 0.06 32.57
N LEU A 105 1.77 -0.05 33.18
CA LEU A 105 1.95 -0.84 34.41
C LEU A 105 1.24 -0.24 35.62
N ALA A 106 1.19 1.09 35.73
CA ALA A 106 0.41 1.76 36.79
C ALA A 106 -1.09 1.48 36.62
N ASN A 107 -1.61 1.61 35.40
CA ASN A 107 -3.00 1.29 35.07
C ASN A 107 -3.31 -0.19 35.28
N TRP A 108 -2.35 -1.09 35.01
CA TRP A 108 -2.49 -2.51 35.30
C TRP A 108 -2.65 -2.77 36.81
N LYS A 109 -1.83 -2.15 37.66
CA LYS A 109 -1.93 -2.32 39.13
C LYS A 109 -3.29 -1.86 39.66
N GLN A 110 -3.82 -0.76 39.12
CA GLN A 110 -5.16 -0.30 39.47
C GLN A 110 -6.24 -1.28 38.99
N ALA A 111 -6.16 -1.71 37.73
CA ALA A 111 -7.11 -2.67 37.16
C ALA A 111 -7.08 -4.04 37.87
N GLU A 112 -5.91 -4.49 38.34
CA GLU A 112 -5.76 -5.71 39.13
C GLU A 112 -6.44 -5.58 40.50
N ALA A 113 -6.33 -4.41 41.15
CA ALA A 113 -7.06 -4.13 42.40
C ALA A 113 -8.59 -4.08 42.20
N GLU A 114 -9.04 -3.67 41.02
CA GLU A 114 -10.45 -3.69 40.61
C GLU A 114 -10.93 -5.08 40.13
N GLY A 115 -10.06 -6.10 40.15
CA GLY A 115 -10.38 -7.48 39.78
C GLY A 115 -10.41 -7.75 38.27
N LYS A 116 -9.89 -6.85 37.44
CA LYS A 116 -9.83 -7.01 35.99
C LYS A 116 -8.79 -8.05 35.58
N THR A 117 -9.14 -8.90 34.62
CA THR A 117 -8.20 -9.93 34.15
C THR A 117 -7.12 -9.32 33.24
N LYS A 118 -5.93 -9.94 33.25
CA LYS A 118 -4.82 -9.58 32.35
C LYS A 118 -5.24 -9.65 30.88
N ALA A 119 -6.12 -10.59 30.52
CA ALA A 119 -6.63 -10.75 29.17
C ALA A 119 -7.54 -9.59 28.75
N ASP A 120 -8.46 -9.16 29.62
CA ASP A 120 -9.36 -8.05 29.33
C ASP A 120 -8.61 -6.72 29.32
N PHE A 121 -7.67 -6.51 30.23
CA PHE A 121 -6.81 -5.33 30.21
C PHE A 121 -5.98 -5.23 28.92
N SER A 122 -5.42 -6.35 28.45
CA SER A 122 -4.70 -6.42 27.17
C SER A 122 -5.57 -6.08 25.96
N LYS A 123 -6.84 -6.50 25.96
CA LYS A 123 -7.78 -6.12 24.89
C LYS A 123 -8.07 -4.62 24.90
N ASP A 124 -8.29 -4.05 26.08
CA ASP A 124 -8.67 -2.64 26.21
C ASP A 124 -7.53 -1.67 25.94
N THR A 125 -6.29 -2.04 26.29
CA THR A 125 -5.10 -1.20 26.09
C THR A 125 -4.43 -1.41 24.74
N GLY A 126 -4.82 -2.44 23.99
CA GLY A 126 -4.16 -2.83 22.74
C GLY A 126 -2.75 -3.41 22.94
N VAL A 127 -2.34 -3.67 24.18
CA VAL A 127 -1.07 -4.32 24.51
C VAL A 127 -1.26 -5.83 24.48
N THR A 128 -0.45 -6.54 23.70
CA THR A 128 -0.55 -8.01 23.66
C THR A 128 -0.33 -8.62 25.05
N TYR A 129 -1.06 -9.68 25.36
CA TYR A 129 -0.95 -10.40 26.63
C TYR A 129 0.49 -10.82 26.95
N GLN A 130 1.24 -11.27 25.93
CA GLN A 130 2.64 -11.66 26.07
C GLN A 130 3.53 -10.49 26.51
N THR A 131 3.33 -9.31 25.91
CA THR A 131 4.07 -8.09 26.27
C THR A 131 3.76 -7.65 27.70
N LEU A 132 2.47 -7.60 28.06
CA LEU A 132 2.04 -7.22 29.39
C LEU A 132 2.59 -8.18 30.46
N PHE A 133 2.48 -9.49 30.24
CA PHE A 133 2.98 -10.50 31.17
C PHE A 133 4.50 -10.40 31.36
N LYS A 134 5.24 -10.18 30.27
CA LYS A 134 6.69 -9.96 30.34
C LYS A 134 7.02 -8.73 31.20
N TRP A 135 6.32 -7.62 30.99
CA TRP A 135 6.57 -6.39 31.75
C TRP A 135 6.24 -6.53 33.24
N ILE A 136 5.17 -7.25 33.59
CA ILE A 136 4.84 -7.51 35.00
C ILE A 136 5.92 -8.36 35.67
N LYS A 137 6.45 -9.36 34.98
CA LYS A 137 7.52 -10.23 35.52
C LYS A 137 8.86 -9.50 35.68
N GLU A 138 9.12 -8.51 34.84
CA GLU A 138 10.32 -7.67 34.87
C GLU A 138 10.20 -6.44 35.80
N SER A 139 9.01 -6.19 36.37
CA SER A 139 8.70 -5.02 37.21
C SER A 139 8.86 -5.28 38.70
#